data_AF-A0A0S8EA80-F1
#
_entry.id   AF-A0A0S8EA80-F1
#
_cell.length_a   1.000
_cell.length_b   1.000
_cell.length_c   1.000
_cell.angle_alpha   90.00
_cell.angle_beta   90.00
_cell.angle_gamma   90.00
#
_symmetry.space_group_name_H-M   'P 1'
#
loop_
_entity.id
_entity.type
_entity.pdbx_description
1 polymer ?
#
loop_
_entity_poly.entity_id
_entity_poly.type
_entity_poly.pdbx_seq_one_letter_code
_entity_poly.pdbx_strand_id
1 'polypeptide(L)'
;MDSIIKYTATLGFIGYLPHAPGTFGTVAAFLIFMLLQPSTVLHLLILLIIIPVGILSAHRAEVLLDDKDSRHIVIDEFCGYFLSVFLIP
;
A
#
# COMPACT_ATOMS: atom_id res chain seq x y z
N MET A 1 2.18 15.72 10.58
CA MET A 1 2.06 15.40 9.14
C MET A 1 2.92 14.19 8.81
N ASP A 2 4.21 14.23 9.17
CA ASP A 2 5.20 13.20 8.83
C ASP A 2 4.86 11.81 9.37
N SER A 3 4.29 11.72 10.58
CA SER A 3 3.82 10.45 11.12
C SER A 3 2.75 9.82 10.22
N ILE A 4 1.74 10.57 9.78
CA ILE A 4 0.64 10.04 8.95
C ILE A 4 1.20 9.48 7.64
N ILE A 5 2.08 10.23 6.98
CA ILE A 5 2.74 9.81 5.74
C ILE A 5 3.51 8.50 5.94
N LYS A 6 4.29 8.41 7.03
CA LYS A 6 5.04 7.21 7.39
C LYS A 6 4.12 6.02 7.68
N TYR A 7 3.04 6.23 8.44
CA TYR A 7 2.05 5.19 8.73
C TYR A 7 1.36 4.72 7.44
N THR A 8 1.05 5.62 6.50
CA THR A 8 0.49 5.23 5.20
C THR A 8 1.48 4.40 4.39
N ALA A 9 2.73 4.87 4.27
CA ALA A 9 3.77 4.18 3.49
C ALA A 9 4.10 2.78 4.04
N THR A 10 4.03 2.62 5.37
CA THR A 10 4.35 1.36 6.06
C THR A 10 3.13 0.48 6.32
N LEU A 11 1.93 0.91 5.90
CA LEU A 11 0.64 0.29 6.31
C LEU A 11 0.57 0.08 7.83
N GLY A 12 1.06 1.06 8.58
CA GLY A 12 1.23 1.03 10.02
C GLY A 12 2.33 0.08 10.48
N PHE A 13 1.97 -0.96 11.24
CA PHE A 13 2.97 -1.87 11.78
C PHE A 13 3.42 -2.95 10.78
N ILE A 14 2.70 -3.11 9.66
CA ILE A 14 2.95 -4.18 8.68
C ILE A 14 4.33 -4.06 8.04
N GLY A 15 4.72 -2.84 7.66
CA GLY A 15 6.06 -2.54 7.14
C GLY A 15 7.19 -2.89 8.12
N TYR A 16 6.89 -3.00 9.42
CA TYR A 16 7.85 -3.37 10.46
C TYR A 16 7.83 -4.86 10.83
N LEU A 17 6.99 -5.66 10.19
CA LEU A 17 6.96 -7.10 10.44
C LEU A 17 8.30 -7.76 10.04
N PRO A 18 8.74 -8.76 10.82
CA PRO A 18 9.99 -9.45 10.55
C PRO A 18 9.83 -10.35 9.31
N HIS A 19 10.85 -10.33 8.44
CA HIS A 19 10.95 -11.13 7.21
C HIS A 19 9.87 -10.80 6.15
N ALA A 20 10.30 -10.34 4.97
CA ALA A 20 9.43 -10.04 3.83
C ALA A 20 8.16 -9.21 4.16
N PRO A 21 8.29 -8.00 4.76
CA PRO A 21 7.16 -7.14 5.11
C PRO A 21 6.23 -6.82 3.92
N GLY A 22 6.78 -6.71 2.70
CA GLY A 22 5.98 -6.56 1.47
C GLY A 22 4.98 -7.68 1.23
N THR A 23 5.32 -8.94 1.58
CA THR A 23 4.38 -10.07 1.52
C THR A 23 3.19 -9.85 2.45
N PHE A 24 3.43 -9.37 3.66
CA PHE A 24 2.34 -9.01 4.58
C PHE A 24 1.54 -7.81 4.07
N GLY A 25 2.17 -6.86 3.37
CA GLY A 25 1.50 -5.78 2.64
C GLY A 25 0.52 -6.29 1.60
N THR A 26 0.96 -7.24 0.75
CA THR A 26 0.08 -7.91 -0.24
C THR A 26 -1.04 -8.70 0.43
N VAL A 27 -0.75 -9.45 1.49
CA VAL A 27 -1.77 -10.22 2.23
C VAL A 27 -2.81 -9.28 2.84
N ALA A 28 -2.39 -8.15 3.40
CA ALA A 28 -3.32 -7.15 3.90
C ALA A 28 -4.21 -6.58 2.76
N ALA A 29 -3.63 -6.28 1.60
CA ALA A 29 -4.39 -5.84 0.43
C ALA A 29 -5.41 -6.88 -0.03
N PHE A 30 -5.01 -8.15 -0.10
CA PHE A 30 -5.90 -9.27 -0.41
C PHE A 30 -7.06 -9.38 0.58
N LEU A 31 -6.79 -9.37 1.88
CA LEU A 31 -7.82 -9.47 2.91
C LEU A 31 -8.82 -8.30 2.82
N ILE A 32 -8.32 -7.07 2.63
CA ILE A 32 -9.19 -5.90 2.45
C ILE A 32 -10.02 -6.02 1.16
N PHE A 33 -9.41 -6.44 0.05
CA PHE A 33 -10.12 -6.64 -1.20
C PHE A 33 -11.24 -7.67 -1.07
N MET A 34 -10.96 -8.80 -0.42
CA MET A 34 -11.94 -9.88 -0.15
C MET A 34 -13.09 -9.44 0.76
N LEU A 35 -12.85 -8.51 1.68
CA LEU A 35 -13.90 -7.94 2.55
C LEU A 35 -14.72 -6.86 1.84
N LEU A 36 -14.10 -6.04 0.99
CA LEU A 36 -14.77 -4.95 0.29
C LEU A 36 -15.57 -5.43 -0.92
N GLN A 37 -15.05 -6.42 -1.65
CA GLN A 37 -15.61 -6.94 -2.91
C GLN A 37 -16.14 -5.82 -3.82
N PRO A 38 -15.29 -4.82 -4.17
CA PRO A 38 -15.77 -3.61 -4.81
C PRO A 38 -16.32 -3.89 -6.21
N SER A 39 -17.41 -3.21 -6.57
CA SER A 39 -17.85 -3.17 -7.97
C SER A 39 -16.75 -2.54 -8.84
N THR A 40 -16.77 -2.80 -10.16
CA THR A 40 -15.75 -2.27 -11.08
C THR A 40 -15.55 -0.76 -10.97
N VAL A 41 -16.64 0.00 -10.84
CA VAL A 41 -16.60 1.46 -10.69
C VAL A 41 -15.98 1.85 -9.36
N LEU A 42 -16.38 1.20 -8.26
CA LEU A 42 -15.80 1.47 -6.94
C LEU A 42 -14.31 1.11 -6.90
N HIS A 43 -13.92 -0.01 -7.51
CA HIS A 43 -12.53 -0.43 -7.58
C HIS A 43 -11.68 0.59 -8.35
N LEU A 44 -12.18 1.11 -9.48
CA LEU A 44 -11.52 2.18 -10.22
C LEU A 44 -11.35 3.45 -9.36
N LEU A 45 -12.38 3.85 -8.61
CA LEU A 45 -12.29 5.00 -7.71
C LEU A 45 -11.27 4.77 -6.59
N ILE A 46 -11.21 3.56 -6.02
CA ILE A 46 -10.19 3.19 -5.03
C ILE A 46 -8.80 3.34 -5.65
N LEU A 47 -8.56 2.79 -6.84
CA LEU A 47 -7.27 2.89 -7.54
C LEU A 47 -6.84 4.34 -7.79
N LEU A 48 -7.77 5.18 -8.25
CA LEU A 48 -7.53 6.61 -8.49
C LEU A 48 -7.13 7.37 -7.21
N ILE A 49 -7.46 6.86 -6.03
CA ILE A 49 -7.10 7.45 -4.75
C ILE A 49 -5.82 6.82 -4.20
N ILE A 50 -5.75 5.49 -4.10
CA ILE A 50 -4.66 4.81 -3.41
C ILE A 50 -3.33 4.93 -4.16
N ILE A 51 -3.33 4.96 -5.50
CA ILE A 51 -2.07 5.06 -6.26
C ILE A 51 -1.39 6.41 -6.04
N PRO A 52 -2.06 7.58 -6.23
CA PRO A 52 -1.43 8.86 -5.94
C PRO A 52 -1.00 8.99 -4.48
N VAL A 53 -1.83 8.54 -3.53
CA VAL A 53 -1.50 8.55 -2.11
C VAL A 53 -0.28 7.67 -1.82
N GLY A 54 -0.20 6.49 -2.43
CA GLY A 54 0.91 5.56 -2.28
C GLY A 54 2.22 6.15 -2.79
N ILE A 55 2.22 6.72 -4.00
CA ILE A 55 3.40 7.37 -4.60
C ILE A 55 3.90 8.53 -3.72
N LEU A 56 3.00 9.42 -3.30
CA LEU A 56 3.36 10.56 -2.45
C LEU A 56 3.87 10.12 -1.08
N SER A 57 3.26 9.07 -0.51
CA SER A 57 3.65 8.55 0.79
C SER A 57 4.99 7.83 0.75
N ALA A 58 5.22 6.99 -0.26
CA ALA A 58 6.49 6.28 -0.47
C ALA A 58 7.64 7.26 -0.64
N HIS A 59 7.52 8.22 -1.55
CA HIS A 59 8.58 9.20 -1.81
C HIS A 59 8.96 10.03 -0.56
N ARG A 60 7.96 10.43 0.23
CA ARG A 60 8.20 11.16 1.48
C ARG A 60 8.75 10.26 2.58
N ALA A 61 8.31 9.00 2.65
CA ALA A 61 8.78 8.04 3.63
C ALA A 61 10.26 7.67 3.42
N GLU A 62 10.75 7.59 2.18
CA GLU A 62 12.18 7.40 1.90
C GLU A 62 13.04 8.49 2.55
N VAL A 63 12.61 9.76 2.42
CA VAL A 63 13.32 10.89 3.03
C VAL A 63 13.22 10.85 4.57
N LEU A 64 12.09 10.43 5.12
CA LEU A 64 11.87 10.36 6.58
C LEU A 64 12.58 9.18 7.26
N LEU A 65 12.78 8.08 6.53
CA LEU A 65 13.48 6.89 7.00
C LEU A 65 15.00 6.99 6.81
N ASP A 66 15.46 7.97 6.01
CA ASP A 66 16.86 8.13 5.59
C ASP A 66 17.43 6.83 4.98
N ASP A 67 16.57 6.12 4.26
CA ASP A 67 16.84 4.80 3.70
C ASP A 67 16.16 4.70 2.33
N LYS A 68 16.97 4.65 1.28
CA LYS A 68 16.49 4.60 -0.10
C LYS A 68 15.97 3.19 -0.37
N ASP A 69 14.78 3.09 -0.95
CA ASP A 69 14.11 1.80 -1.19
C ASP A 69 13.95 1.00 0.11
N SER A 70 13.53 1.70 1.18
CA SER A 70 13.40 1.09 2.49
C SER A 70 12.39 -0.04 2.46
N ARG A 71 12.81 -1.24 2.91
CA ARG A 71 11.96 -2.42 3.08
C ARG A 71 10.71 -2.21 3.95
N HIS A 72 10.63 -1.10 4.68
CA HIS A 72 9.48 -0.75 5.50
C HIS A 72 8.35 -0.11 4.70
N ILE A 73 8.65 0.47 3.54
CA ILE A 73 7.66 1.02 2.62
C ILE A 73 7.03 -0.17 1.93
N VAL A 74 5.75 -0.42 2.22
CA VAL A 74 4.99 -1.56 1.70
C VAL A 74 3.66 -1.17 1.05
N ILE A 75 3.46 0.14 0.89
CA ILE A 75 2.26 0.72 0.28
C ILE A 75 2.21 0.40 -1.23
N ASP A 76 3.36 0.20 -1.85
CA ASP A 76 3.51 -0.19 -3.24
C ASP A 76 3.03 -1.62 -3.49
N GLU A 77 3.30 -2.60 -2.61
CA GLU A 77 2.69 -3.93 -2.77
C GLU A 77 1.18 -3.89 -2.55
N PHE A 78 0.70 -3.03 -1.65
CA PHE A 78 -0.74 -2.85 -1.44
C PHE A 78 -1.44 -2.28 -2.68
N CYS A 79 -0.91 -1.18 -3.21
CA CYS A 79 -1.40 -0.57 -4.45
C CYS A 79 -1.26 -1.54 -5.64
N GLY A 80 -0.13 -2.23 -5.73
CA GLY A 80 0.17 -3.20 -6.78
C GLY A 80 -0.81 -4.37 -6.78
N TYR A 81 -1.20 -4.87 -5.60
CA TYR A 81 -2.22 -5.92 -5.49
C TYR A 81 -3.58 -5.46 -6.04
N PHE A 82 -4.10 -4.33 -5.56
CA PHE A 82 -5.38 -3.77 -6.04
C PHE A 82 -5.35 -3.56 -7.56
N LEU A 83 -4.25 -3.02 -8.08
CA LEU A 83 -4.09 -2.82 -9.52
C LEU A 83 -4.06 -4.17 -10.27
N SER A 84 -3.38 -5.18 -9.74
CA SER A 84 -3.24 -6.50 -10.37
C SER A 84 -4.57 -7.24 -10.48
N VAL A 85 -5.48 -7.05 -9.51
CA VAL A 85 -6.80 -7.69 -9.51
C VAL A 85 -7.90 -6.86 -10.16
N PHE A 86 -7.55 -5.69 -10.72
CA PHE A 86 -8.51 -4.87 -11.45
C PHE A 86 -8.95 -5.59 -12.73
N LEU A 87 -10.27 -5.73 -12.90
CA LEU A 87 -10.91 -6.41 -14.04
C LEU A 87 -10.60 -7.92 -14.16
N ILE A 88 -10.12 -8.56 -13.09
CA ILE A 88 -10.14 -10.03 -13.03
C ILE A 88 -11.59 -10.52 -13.07
N PRO A 89 -11.94 -11.51 -13.91
CA PRO A 89 -13.29 -12.06 -14.04
C PRO A 89 -13.87 -12.63 -12.74
#